data_AF-A0A964PMY1-F1
#
_entry.id   AF-A0A964PMY1-F1
#
_cell.length_a   1.000
_cell.length_b   1.000
_cell.length_c   1.000
_cell.angle_alpha   90.00
_cell.angle_beta   90.00
_cell.angle_gamma   90.00
#
_symmetry.space_group_name_H-M   'P 1'
#
loop_
_entity.id
_entity.type
_entity.pdbx_description
1 polymer ?
#
loop_
_entity_poly.entity_id
_entity_poly.type
_entity_poly.pdbx_seq_one_letter_code
_entity_poly.pdbx_strand_id
1 'polypeptide(L)'
;MYWTYQFDRPATRPGFARGALPYTGAVGSIDLVELAPGLGFATTVERLAALKLTGGSPQGRFEVYEYRVLRDIEQRQRLALVHSADQIDTSALVIDFDSTGGVDSVAQTFERVRKALIDRYGAPTFVLEEGEFTPNFVVDINAQRLLRVMEWETPVGVLRFGLRRRLDGRVRMEIQHRRSFPPLRDLRWSLEELR
;
A
#
# COMPACT_ATOMS: atom_id res chain seq x y z
N MET A 1 -39.01 25.84 -15.85
CA MET A 1 -37.82 26.59 -15.42
C MET A 1 -36.78 25.57 -15.04
N TYR A 2 -35.68 25.49 -15.78
CA TYR A 2 -34.58 24.57 -15.49
C TYR A 2 -33.32 25.41 -15.27
N TRP A 3 -32.65 25.22 -14.13
CA TRP A 3 -31.36 25.84 -13.83
C TRP A 3 -30.26 24.84 -14.17
N THR A 4 -29.33 25.23 -15.03
CA THR A 4 -28.08 24.49 -15.28
C THR A 4 -26.94 25.35 -14.75
N TYR A 5 -26.21 24.83 -13.77
CA TYR A 5 -24.99 25.46 -13.26
C TYR A 5 -23.80 24.94 -14.09
N GLN A 6 -23.04 25.84 -14.72
CA GLN A 6 -21.73 25.52 -15.28
C GLN A 6 -20.65 26.08 -14.34
N PHE A 7 -19.81 25.20 -13.79
CA PHE A 7 -18.55 25.61 -13.17
C PHE A 7 -17.48 25.63 -14.26
N ASP A 8 -17.26 26.80 -14.84
CA ASP A 8 -16.04 27.08 -15.57
C ASP A 8 -15.03 27.70 -14.59
N ARG A 9 -13.97 26.96 -14.27
CA ARG A 9 -12.78 27.50 -13.64
C ARG A 9 -11.56 26.93 -14.37
N PRO A 10 -10.70 27.76 -14.97
CA PRO A 10 -9.43 27.26 -15.49
C PRO A 10 -8.59 26.74 -14.31
N ALA A 11 -8.11 25.51 -14.44
CA ALA A 11 -7.19 24.91 -13.48
C ALA A 11 -5.90 25.74 -13.47
N THR A 12 -5.79 26.66 -12.51
CA THR A 12 -4.51 27.29 -12.17
C THR A 12 -3.66 26.19 -11.54
N ARG A 13 -2.66 25.69 -12.28
CA ARG A 13 -1.65 24.77 -11.75
C ARG A 13 -1.04 25.40 -10.51
N PRO A 14 -1.25 24.85 -9.29
CA PRO A 14 -0.48 25.29 -8.15
C PRO A 14 0.95 24.87 -8.41
N GLY A 15 1.88 25.83 -8.41
CA GLY A 15 3.30 25.50 -8.30
C GLY A 15 3.48 24.70 -7.02
N PHE A 16 4.02 23.49 -7.13
CA PHE A 16 4.34 22.66 -5.98
C PHE A 16 5.44 23.36 -5.17
N ALA A 17 5.04 24.13 -4.16
CA ALA A 17 5.91 24.43 -3.05
C ALA A 17 6.24 23.08 -2.39
N ARG A 18 7.53 22.84 -2.14
CA ARG A 18 8.04 21.70 -1.35
C ARG A 18 7.51 21.80 0.09
N GLY A 19 6.24 21.47 0.28
CA GLY A 19 5.65 21.21 1.59
C GLY A 19 5.77 19.73 1.84
N ALA A 20 6.65 19.33 2.77
CA ALA A 20 6.58 18.01 3.36
C ALA A 20 5.15 17.82 3.90
N LEU A 21 4.52 16.69 3.60
CA LEU A 21 3.26 16.32 4.24
C LEU A 21 3.47 16.39 5.76
N PRO A 22 2.59 17.05 6.52
CA PRO A 22 2.73 17.11 7.97
C PRO A 22 2.59 15.71 8.56
N TYR A 23 3.74 15.13 8.94
CA TYR A 23 3.83 13.83 9.60
C TYR A 23 3.42 13.98 11.07
N THR A 24 2.42 13.21 11.47
CA THR A 24 2.00 13.07 12.89
C THR A 24 2.20 11.62 13.35
N GLY A 25 3.29 10.97 12.93
CA GLY A 25 3.58 9.62 13.41
C GLY A 25 4.12 9.64 14.84
N ALA A 26 3.65 8.70 15.64
CA ALA A 26 4.12 8.53 17.01
C ALA A 26 5.59 8.09 17.02
N VAL A 27 6.35 8.52 18.04
CA VAL A 27 7.72 8.06 18.28
C VAL A 27 7.74 6.52 18.34
N GLY A 28 8.59 5.90 17.52
CA GLY A 28 8.66 4.44 17.38
C GLY A 28 7.59 3.83 16.45
N SER A 29 7.02 4.61 15.54
CA SER A 29 6.21 4.12 14.41
C SER A 29 6.95 4.33 13.10
N ILE A 30 6.88 3.33 12.20
CA ILE A 30 7.43 3.42 10.85
C ILE A 30 6.34 3.87 9.89
N ASP A 31 6.74 4.71 8.96
CA ASP A 31 5.92 5.10 7.82
C ASP A 31 6.52 4.51 6.53
N LEU A 32 5.67 4.04 5.63
CA LEU A 32 6.12 3.50 4.34
C LEU A 32 6.76 4.59 3.47
N VAL A 33 6.30 5.83 3.57
CA VAL A 33 6.86 6.95 2.80
C VAL A 33 8.27 7.31 3.27
N GLU A 34 8.63 7.00 4.53
CA GLU A 34 10.01 7.15 5.03
C GLU A 34 10.96 6.07 4.52
N LEU A 35 10.42 4.96 4.02
CA LEU A 35 11.14 3.86 3.38
C LEU A 35 11.05 4.03 1.85
N ALA A 36 11.39 5.23 1.40
CA ALA A 36 11.21 5.62 0.01
C ALA A 36 12.08 4.80 -0.96
N PRO A 37 11.60 4.59 -2.20
CA PRO A 37 12.42 4.00 -3.24
C PRO A 37 13.62 4.90 -3.59
N GLY A 38 14.78 4.28 -3.82
CA GLY A 38 16.05 4.94 -4.07
C GLY A 38 16.92 5.18 -2.83
N LEU A 39 16.40 4.93 -1.62
CA LEU A 39 17.23 4.95 -0.40
C LEU A 39 18.24 3.81 -0.41
N GLY A 40 19.40 4.04 0.22
CA GLY A 40 20.43 3.01 0.40
C GLY A 40 19.89 1.85 1.24
N PHE A 41 20.08 0.61 0.76
CA PHE A 41 19.54 -0.57 1.43
C PHE A 41 20.17 -0.77 2.81
N ALA A 42 21.51 -0.77 2.89
CA ALA A 42 22.23 -0.94 4.16
C ALA A 42 21.84 0.12 5.20
N THR A 43 21.82 1.40 4.81
CA THR A 43 21.41 2.51 5.70
C THR A 43 19.97 2.37 6.18
N THR A 44 19.08 1.86 5.33
CA THR A 44 17.67 1.65 5.72
C THR A 44 17.54 0.50 6.72
N VAL A 45 18.26 -0.61 6.52
CA VAL A 45 18.30 -1.73 7.47
C VAL A 45 18.85 -1.27 8.83
N GLU A 46 19.92 -0.48 8.86
CA GLU A 46 20.45 0.11 10.09
C GLU A 46 19.42 1.01 10.80
N ARG A 47 18.69 1.83 10.05
CA ARG A 47 17.61 2.66 10.59
C ARG A 47 16.48 1.82 11.19
N LEU A 48 16.08 0.74 10.51
CA LEU A 48 15.08 -0.19 11.05
C LEU A 48 15.56 -0.85 12.35
N ALA A 49 16.82 -1.28 12.39
CA ALA A 49 17.43 -1.83 13.60
C ALA A 49 17.45 -0.83 14.76
N ALA A 50 17.75 0.45 14.50
CA ALA A 50 17.70 1.51 15.50
C ALA A 50 16.28 1.74 16.06
N LEU A 51 15.24 1.47 15.26
CA LEU A 51 13.84 1.47 15.69
C LEU A 51 13.41 0.18 16.40
N LYS A 52 14.36 -0.72 16.71
CA LYS A 52 14.14 -2.05 17.27
C LYS A 52 13.37 -3.01 16.36
N LEU A 53 13.32 -2.72 15.05
CA LEU A 53 12.90 -3.68 14.04
C LEU A 53 14.10 -4.50 13.59
N THR A 54 14.47 -5.45 14.44
CA THR A 54 15.52 -6.43 14.18
C THR A 54 14.91 -7.77 13.77
N GLY A 55 15.67 -8.64 13.12
CA GLY A 55 15.20 -9.98 12.73
C GLY A 55 14.53 -10.02 11.35
N GLY A 56 14.98 -9.17 10.44
CA GLY A 56 14.65 -9.33 9.02
C GLY A 56 15.08 -10.70 8.52
N SER A 57 14.23 -11.30 7.69
CA SER A 57 14.45 -12.61 7.09
C SER A 57 14.70 -12.40 5.59
N PRO A 58 15.89 -12.74 5.09
CA PRO A 58 16.19 -12.62 3.67
C PRO A 58 15.44 -13.70 2.89
N GLN A 59 14.71 -13.29 1.84
CA GLN A 59 13.99 -14.16 0.92
C GLN A 59 14.34 -13.79 -0.52
N GLY A 60 15.55 -14.12 -0.99
CA GLY A 60 16.00 -13.71 -2.33
C GLY A 60 16.31 -12.21 -2.38
N ARG A 61 15.54 -11.44 -3.17
CA ARG A 61 15.68 -9.95 -3.28
C ARG A 61 14.88 -9.17 -2.24
N PHE A 62 14.26 -9.89 -1.31
CA PHE A 62 13.37 -9.34 -0.28
C PHE A 62 14.06 -9.44 1.07
N GLU A 63 13.99 -8.36 1.85
CA GLU A 63 14.26 -8.38 3.28
C GLU A 63 12.92 -8.19 4.01
N VAL A 64 12.50 -9.17 4.79
CA VAL A 64 11.14 -9.25 5.32
C VAL A 64 11.13 -9.18 6.84
N TYR A 65 10.36 -8.25 7.39
CA TYR A 65 10.19 -8.05 8.82
C TYR A 65 8.73 -8.30 9.22
N GLU A 66 8.52 -9.11 10.25
CA GLU A 66 7.20 -9.22 10.87
C GLU A 66 6.99 -8.06 11.83
N TYR A 67 6.20 -7.07 11.41
CA TYR A 67 5.98 -5.87 12.18
C TYR A 67 4.63 -5.23 11.90
N ARG A 68 3.97 -4.77 12.96
CA ARG A 68 2.66 -4.13 12.90
C ARG A 68 2.81 -2.62 12.64
N VAL A 69 2.87 -2.24 11.37
CA VAL A 69 2.95 -0.84 10.92
C VAL A 69 1.62 -0.11 11.15
N LEU A 70 0.50 -0.75 10.86
CA LEU A 70 -0.86 -0.26 11.13
C LEU A 70 -1.36 -0.90 12.42
N ARG A 71 -1.32 -0.15 13.53
CA ARG A 71 -1.59 -0.68 14.88
C ARG A 71 -3.03 -1.19 15.06
N ASP A 72 -3.99 -0.58 14.38
CA ASP A 72 -5.42 -0.90 14.46
C ASP A 72 -5.83 -2.09 13.56
N ILE A 73 -4.86 -2.69 12.86
CA ILE A 73 -5.06 -3.84 11.99
C ILE A 73 -4.45 -5.07 12.66
N GLU A 74 -5.31 -5.97 13.11
CA GLU A 74 -4.90 -7.14 13.90
C GLU A 74 -4.25 -8.23 13.05
N GLN A 75 -4.62 -8.31 11.77
CA GLN A 75 -4.09 -9.24 10.79
C GLN A 75 -2.56 -9.21 10.75
N ARG A 76 -1.96 -10.35 10.40
CA ARG A 76 -0.50 -10.48 10.31
C ARG A 76 0.03 -9.50 9.26
N GLN A 77 1.00 -8.69 9.67
CA GLN A 77 1.62 -7.66 8.85
C GLN A 77 3.09 -7.98 8.63
N ARG A 78 3.52 -7.87 7.38
CA ARG A 78 4.90 -8.10 6.96
C ARG A 78 5.39 -6.90 6.17
N LEU A 79 6.40 -6.23 6.68
CA LEU A 79 7.12 -5.19 5.98
C LEU A 79 8.19 -5.85 5.12
N ALA A 80 8.11 -5.68 3.81
CA ALA A 80 9.09 -6.18 2.85
C ALA A 80 9.83 -5.01 2.19
N LEU A 81 11.15 -5.09 2.19
CA LEU A 81 12.02 -4.23 1.38
C LEU A 81 12.49 -5.04 0.18
N VAL A 82 12.13 -4.58 -1.02
CA VAL A 82 12.68 -5.08 -2.27
C VAL A 82 13.86 -4.20 -2.63
N HIS A 83 15.01 -4.81 -2.86
CA HIS A 83 16.21 -4.08 -3.21
C HIS A 83 16.85 -4.63 -4.49
N SER A 84 17.51 -3.75 -5.22
CA SER A 84 18.36 -4.06 -6.36
C SER A 84 19.69 -3.34 -6.18
N ALA A 85 20.78 -4.09 -6.32
CA ALA A 85 22.10 -3.64 -5.90
C ALA A 85 22.09 -3.13 -4.45
N ASP A 86 22.34 -1.83 -4.25
CA ASP A 86 22.42 -1.18 -2.93
C ASP A 86 21.27 -0.18 -2.69
N GLN A 87 20.18 -0.25 -3.45
CA GLN A 87 19.04 0.65 -3.29
C GLN A 87 17.72 -0.10 -3.10
N ILE A 88 16.83 0.51 -2.33
CA ILE A 88 15.44 0.08 -2.22
C ILE A 88 14.72 0.39 -3.54
N ASP A 89 14.19 -0.64 -4.19
CA ASP A 89 13.30 -0.49 -5.34
C ASP A 89 11.85 -0.32 -4.89
N THR A 90 11.46 -1.02 -3.82
CA THR A 90 10.09 -1.03 -3.32
C THR A 90 10.08 -1.28 -1.82
N SER A 91 9.29 -0.52 -1.10
CA SER A 91 8.89 -0.87 0.27
C SER A 91 7.43 -1.24 0.30
N ALA A 92 7.10 -2.35 0.94
CA ALA A 92 5.75 -2.89 0.92
C ALA A 92 5.32 -3.34 2.30
N LEU A 93 4.07 -3.04 2.66
CA LEU A 93 3.37 -3.67 3.76
C LEU A 93 2.38 -4.67 3.19
N VAL A 94 2.56 -5.93 3.57
CA VAL A 94 1.67 -7.03 3.23
C VAL A 94 0.85 -7.40 4.44
N ILE A 95 -0.46 -7.46 4.26
CA ILE A 95 -1.43 -7.84 5.30
C ILE A 95 -2.07 -9.14 4.84
N ASP A 96 -1.73 -10.22 5.53
CA ASP A 96 -2.23 -11.57 5.20
C ASP A 96 -3.52 -11.86 5.97
N PHE A 97 -4.47 -12.47 5.27
CA PHE A 97 -5.63 -13.09 5.90
C PHE A 97 -5.32 -14.55 6.21
N ASP A 98 -5.74 -15.00 7.38
CA ASP A 98 -5.81 -16.43 7.64
C ASP A 98 -6.90 -17.08 6.77
N SER A 99 -6.82 -18.40 6.60
CA SER A 99 -7.80 -19.17 5.82
C SER A 99 -9.21 -19.17 6.42
N THR A 100 -9.40 -18.53 7.58
CA THR A 100 -10.67 -18.40 8.31
C THR A 100 -11.38 -17.06 8.08
N GLY A 101 -10.75 -16.10 7.41
CA GLY A 101 -11.35 -14.81 7.09
C GLY A 101 -12.53 -14.92 6.13
N GLY A 102 -13.75 -14.81 6.65
CA GLY A 102 -14.97 -14.65 5.84
C GLY A 102 -14.97 -13.32 5.06
N VAL A 103 -15.81 -13.23 4.01
CA VAL A 103 -15.95 -12.04 3.16
C VAL A 103 -16.09 -10.73 3.96
N ASP A 104 -16.89 -10.76 5.04
CA ASP A 104 -17.12 -9.59 5.89
C ASP A 104 -15.85 -9.13 6.60
N SER A 105 -15.01 -10.07 7.03
CA SER A 105 -13.72 -9.76 7.68
C SER A 105 -12.76 -9.09 6.70
N VAL A 106 -12.70 -9.56 5.46
CA VAL A 106 -11.85 -8.97 4.42
C VAL A 106 -12.35 -7.57 4.04
N ALA A 107 -13.66 -7.41 3.81
CA ALA A 107 -14.26 -6.12 3.49
C ALA A 107 -14.06 -5.10 4.63
N GLN A 108 -14.30 -5.52 5.88
CA GLN A 108 -14.10 -4.65 7.03
C GLN A 108 -12.63 -4.26 7.20
N THR A 109 -11.71 -5.21 7.03
CA THR A 109 -10.27 -4.92 7.11
C THR A 109 -9.84 -3.97 6.00
N PHE A 110 -10.42 -4.11 4.79
CA PHE A 110 -10.14 -3.22 3.67
C PHE A 110 -10.49 -1.78 4.03
N GLU A 111 -11.69 -1.55 4.55
CA GLU A 111 -12.15 -0.21 4.94
C GLU A 111 -11.35 0.36 6.11
N ARG A 112 -10.92 -0.47 7.08
CA ARG A 112 -10.03 -0.02 8.16
C ARG A 112 -8.66 0.41 7.64
N VAL A 113 -8.07 -0.36 6.73
CA VAL A 113 -6.79 0.01 6.10
C VAL A 113 -6.97 1.26 5.26
N ARG A 114 -8.00 1.34 4.42
CA ARG A 114 -8.35 2.54 3.64
C ARG A 114 -8.42 3.77 4.55
N LYS A 115 -9.19 3.68 5.63
CA LYS A 115 -9.32 4.77 6.61
C LYS A 115 -7.97 5.15 7.20
N ALA A 116 -7.17 4.19 7.65
CA ALA A 116 -5.85 4.47 8.21
C ALA A 116 -4.91 5.17 7.20
N LEU A 117 -4.97 4.80 5.91
CA LEU A 117 -4.20 5.45 4.86
C LEU A 117 -4.71 6.86 4.54
N ILE A 118 -6.04 7.08 4.54
CA ILE A 118 -6.63 8.41 4.35
C ILE A 118 -6.28 9.33 5.52
N ASP A 119 -6.39 8.83 6.75
CA ASP A 119 -6.06 9.60 7.95
C ASP A 119 -4.56 9.97 7.97
N ARG A 120 -3.69 9.15 7.36
CA ARG A 120 -2.23 9.36 7.33
C ARG A 120 -1.72 10.18 6.13
N TYR A 121 -2.24 9.92 4.94
CA TYR A 121 -1.73 10.49 3.67
C TYR A 121 -2.73 11.41 2.96
N GLY A 122 -3.94 11.58 3.50
CA GLY A 122 -5.01 12.34 2.88
C GLY A 122 -5.77 11.56 1.80
N ALA A 123 -6.54 12.27 0.98
CA ALA A 123 -7.32 11.65 -0.08
C ALA A 123 -6.40 11.05 -1.17
N PRO A 124 -6.71 9.86 -1.71
CA PRO A 124 -5.95 9.27 -2.80
C PRO A 124 -6.09 10.12 -4.08
N THR A 125 -5.02 10.20 -4.85
CA THR A 125 -4.97 10.83 -6.18
C THR A 125 -5.80 10.03 -7.18
N PHE A 126 -5.80 8.69 -7.07
CA PHE A 126 -6.59 7.80 -7.91
C PHE A 126 -7.30 6.73 -7.10
N VAL A 127 -8.52 6.39 -7.52
CA VAL A 127 -9.35 5.33 -6.94
C VAL A 127 -9.94 4.48 -8.06
N LEU A 128 -9.76 3.17 -7.97
CA LEU A 128 -10.42 2.17 -8.81
C LEU A 128 -11.13 1.16 -7.90
N GLU A 129 -12.46 1.22 -7.88
CA GLU A 129 -13.32 0.30 -7.15
C GLU A 129 -14.36 -0.30 -8.10
N GLU A 130 -14.29 -1.61 -8.33
CA GLU A 130 -15.20 -2.34 -9.22
C GLU A 130 -15.68 -3.62 -8.54
N GLY A 131 -16.94 -4.00 -8.77
CA GLY A 131 -17.54 -5.19 -8.17
C GLY A 131 -17.82 -5.05 -6.67
N GLU A 132 -18.32 -6.13 -6.07
CA GLU A 132 -18.75 -6.18 -4.68
C GLU A 132 -18.09 -7.33 -3.92
N PHE A 133 -17.99 -7.19 -2.60
CA PHE A 133 -17.57 -8.28 -1.73
C PHE A 133 -18.74 -9.26 -1.57
N THR A 134 -18.74 -10.31 -2.40
CA THR A 134 -19.70 -11.41 -2.33
C THR A 134 -19.06 -12.62 -1.62
N PRO A 135 -19.82 -13.66 -1.24
CA PRO A 135 -19.23 -14.91 -0.78
C PRO A 135 -18.21 -15.53 -1.76
N ASN A 136 -18.28 -15.18 -3.05
CA ASN A 136 -17.38 -15.63 -4.11
C ASN A 136 -16.26 -14.61 -4.42
N PHE A 137 -16.01 -13.62 -3.56
CA PHE A 137 -15.09 -12.51 -3.82
C PHE A 137 -13.68 -12.94 -4.28
N VAL A 138 -13.17 -14.09 -3.80
CA VAL A 138 -11.87 -14.63 -4.25
C VAL A 138 -11.89 -14.94 -5.74
N VAL A 139 -12.99 -15.53 -6.24
CA VAL A 139 -13.18 -15.81 -7.68
C VAL A 139 -13.29 -14.49 -8.45
N ASP A 140 -13.98 -13.50 -7.89
CA ASP A 140 -14.15 -12.20 -8.54
C ASP A 140 -12.84 -11.38 -8.60
N ILE A 141 -11.98 -11.47 -7.57
CA ILE A 141 -10.61 -10.92 -7.60
C ILE A 141 -9.81 -11.57 -8.73
N ASN A 142 -9.89 -12.90 -8.87
CA ASN A 142 -9.16 -13.64 -9.89
C ASN A 142 -9.60 -13.29 -11.31
N ALA A 143 -10.91 -13.08 -11.50
CA ALA A 143 -11.49 -12.69 -12.76
C ALA A 143 -11.43 -11.18 -13.03
N GLN A 144 -10.74 -10.41 -12.17
CA GLN A 144 -10.67 -8.94 -12.22
C GLN A 144 -12.05 -8.26 -12.20
N ARG A 145 -13.06 -8.91 -11.63
CA ARG A 145 -14.40 -8.37 -11.44
C ARG A 145 -14.54 -7.65 -10.10
N LEU A 146 -13.71 -8.01 -9.12
CA LEU A 146 -13.56 -7.27 -7.87
C LEU A 146 -12.19 -6.59 -7.83
N LEU A 147 -12.17 -5.27 -8.07
CA LEU A 147 -10.97 -4.45 -8.00
C LEU A 147 -11.13 -3.41 -6.89
N ARG A 148 -10.10 -3.27 -6.08
CA ARG A 148 -9.99 -2.25 -5.03
C ARG A 148 -8.55 -1.76 -5.02
N VAL A 149 -8.30 -0.63 -5.68
CA VAL A 149 -6.96 -0.06 -5.82
C VAL A 149 -7.03 1.45 -5.59
N MET A 150 -6.09 1.97 -4.81
CA MET A 150 -5.96 3.39 -4.50
C MET A 150 -4.50 3.80 -4.62
N GLU A 151 -4.26 5.02 -5.09
CA GLU A 151 -2.92 5.58 -5.20
C GLU A 151 -2.82 6.97 -4.59
N TRP A 152 -1.67 7.23 -3.98
CA TRP A 152 -1.24 8.54 -3.52
C TRP A 152 0.07 8.88 -4.22
N GLU A 153 0.12 10.06 -4.82
CA GLU A 153 1.39 10.64 -5.25
C GLU A 153 2.19 11.07 -4.01
N THR A 154 3.48 10.80 -4.04
CA THR A 154 4.44 11.21 -3.02
C THR A 154 5.58 11.98 -3.71
N PRO A 155 6.38 12.78 -2.99
CA PRO A 155 7.50 13.51 -3.59
C PRO A 155 8.56 12.64 -4.30
N VAL A 156 8.58 11.34 -4.00
CA VAL A 156 9.63 10.38 -4.41
C VAL A 156 9.07 9.16 -5.15
N GLY A 157 7.78 9.16 -5.49
CA GLY A 157 7.13 8.06 -6.17
C GLY A 157 5.63 7.98 -5.89
N VAL A 158 5.08 6.78 -5.96
CA VAL A 158 3.66 6.49 -5.78
C VAL A 158 3.50 5.46 -4.68
N LEU A 159 2.55 5.70 -3.78
CA LEU A 159 2.07 4.70 -2.83
C LEU A 159 0.79 4.08 -3.41
N ARG A 160 0.74 2.76 -3.57
CA ARG A 160 -0.45 2.03 -4.06
C ARG A 160 -0.95 1.04 -3.01
N PHE A 161 -2.23 1.10 -2.70
CA PHE A 161 -2.93 0.15 -1.85
C PHE A 161 -3.90 -0.68 -2.70
N GLY A 162 -4.01 -1.98 -2.43
CA GLY A 162 -5.12 -2.76 -2.98
C GLY A 162 -5.19 -4.21 -2.53
N LEU A 163 -6.26 -4.88 -2.99
CA LEU A 163 -6.51 -6.30 -2.77
C LEU A 163 -5.87 -7.15 -3.87
N ARG A 164 -5.11 -8.16 -3.46
CA ARG A 164 -4.32 -9.01 -4.35
C ARG A 164 -4.51 -10.48 -4.04
N ARG A 165 -4.49 -11.31 -5.08
CA ARG A 165 -4.36 -12.76 -4.91
C ARG A 165 -2.89 -13.15 -4.78
N ARG A 166 -2.62 -14.11 -3.90
CA ARG A 166 -1.39 -14.91 -3.87
C ARG A 166 -1.49 -16.09 -4.86
N LEU A 167 -0.36 -16.69 -5.20
CA LEU A 167 -0.30 -17.87 -6.08
C LEU A 167 -1.01 -19.10 -5.48
N ASP A 168 -1.11 -19.17 -4.16
CA ASP A 168 -1.76 -20.25 -3.39
C ASP A 168 -3.29 -20.10 -3.27
N GLY A 169 -3.90 -19.14 -3.99
CA GLY A 169 -5.35 -18.93 -3.95
C GLY A 169 -5.83 -18.05 -2.80
N ARG A 170 -4.95 -17.64 -1.88
CA ARG A 170 -5.31 -16.75 -0.77
C ARG A 170 -5.35 -15.29 -1.22
N VAL A 171 -6.15 -14.49 -0.50
CA VAL A 171 -6.21 -13.04 -0.68
C VAL A 171 -5.30 -12.37 0.36
N ARG A 172 -4.68 -11.27 -0.04
CA ARG A 172 -3.93 -10.38 0.84
C ARG A 172 -4.18 -8.93 0.43
N MET A 173 -3.88 -8.02 1.35
CA MET A 173 -3.78 -6.60 1.02
C MET A 173 -2.32 -6.21 0.91
N GLU A 174 -2.03 -5.33 -0.03
CA GLU A 174 -0.69 -4.81 -0.25
C GLU A 174 -0.74 -3.29 -0.29
N ILE A 175 0.16 -2.66 0.45
CA ILE A 175 0.48 -1.25 0.34
C ILE A 175 1.93 -1.17 -0.10
N GLN A 176 2.21 -0.58 -1.26
CA GLN A 176 3.53 -0.55 -1.84
C GLN A 176 3.95 0.87 -2.20
N HIS A 177 5.20 1.24 -1.91
CA HIS A 177 5.81 2.49 -2.31
C HIS A 177 6.89 2.22 -3.35
N ARG A 178 6.73 2.78 -4.55
CA ARG A 178 7.62 2.59 -5.71
C ARG A 178 7.81 3.89 -6.46
N ARG A 179 8.87 4.01 -7.27
CA ARG A 179 9.06 5.19 -8.14
C ARG A 179 7.90 5.35 -9.12
N SER A 180 7.39 4.25 -9.64
CA SER A 180 6.24 4.20 -10.52
C SER A 180 5.56 2.84 -10.47
N PHE A 181 4.33 2.79 -10.96
CA PHE A 181 3.59 1.55 -11.14
C PHE A 181 3.08 1.40 -12.58
N PRO A 182 2.86 0.16 -13.05
CA PRO A 182 2.05 -0.07 -14.24
C PRO A 182 0.61 0.42 -14.04
N PRO A 183 -0.20 0.61 -15.09
CA PRO A 183 -1.58 1.12 -14.99
C PRO A 183 -2.43 0.39 -13.94
N LEU A 184 -3.43 1.07 -13.35
CA LEU A 184 -4.26 0.54 -12.24
C LEU A 184 -4.89 -0.84 -12.49
N ARG A 185 -5.27 -1.14 -13.73
CA ARG A 185 -5.85 -2.44 -14.14
C ARG A 185 -4.81 -3.54 -14.38
N ASP A 186 -3.54 -3.17 -14.53
CA ASP A 186 -2.46 -4.14 -14.68
C ASP A 186 -2.17 -4.76 -13.32
N LEU A 187 -2.21 -6.09 -13.26
CA LEU A 187 -2.02 -6.83 -12.02
C LEU A 187 -0.54 -7.12 -11.72
N ARG A 188 0.40 -6.82 -12.61
CA ARG A 188 1.81 -7.24 -12.46
C ARG A 188 2.62 -6.48 -11.40
N TRP A 189 1.98 -5.68 -10.54
CA TRP A 189 2.65 -4.95 -9.46
C TRP A 189 2.67 -5.70 -8.11
N SER A 190 1.93 -6.80 -7.97
CA SER A 190 1.88 -7.62 -6.75
C SER A 190 3.25 -8.26 -6.42
N LEU A 191 3.56 -8.42 -5.12
CA LEU A 191 4.77 -9.14 -4.66
C LEU A 191 4.56 -10.66 -4.56
N GLU A 192 4.15 -11.32 -5.64
CA GLU A 192 3.66 -12.73 -5.61
C GLU A 192 4.71 -13.73 -5.11
N GLU A 193 5.99 -13.40 -5.23
CA GLU A 193 7.14 -14.19 -4.80
C GLU A 193 7.31 -14.23 -3.27
N LEU A 194 6.72 -13.27 -2.54
CA LEU A 194 6.80 -13.19 -1.08
C LEU A 194 5.93 -14.27 -0.43
N ARG A 195 6.55 -15.26 0.21
CA ARG A 195 5.88 -16.45 0.77
C ARG A 195 5.38 -16.24 2.18
#